data_AF-A0A2E9URI6-F1
#
_entry.id   AF-A0A2E9URI6-F1
#
_cell.length_a   1.000
_cell.length_b   1.000
_cell.length_c   1.000
_cell.angle_alpha   90.00
_cell.angle_beta   90.00
_cell.angle_gamma   90.00
#
_symmetry.space_group_name_H-M   'P 1'
#
loop_
_entity.id
_entity.type
_entity.pdbx_description
1 polymer ?
#
loop_
_entity_poly.entity_id
_entity_poly.type
_entity_poly.pdbx_seq_one_letter_code
_entity_poly.pdbx_strand_id
1 'polypeptide(L)'
;MLDKPMPFNEALAKLKSRIPTGSSFDSKTWAALEADVRERAFFSATVEDRLTLARFKRLILNFLKRNRDDDGKLKVGGIAEYVREAVKIAEKEGLGKIGVPDDMVDQNDITDLRSEIRQRLIFNTNVSTSYGFGSWRQGMEPSVLAAYPAHRVVRNPGAVDPRPRHVAEEGTVRLKTDEAFWAGWMNDSAIGGFGVSWPQFGFNSYIDVEDVDRDEAEKLGLVVDSVRENSATAKKRRYLNWKSRLSIRTLEKLDIDRLKADLEGLAKFSNGSVRILSKEERT
;
A
#
# COMPACT_ATOMS: atom_id res chain seq x y z
N MET A 1 -20.80 -25.15 -5.35
CA MET A 1 -20.67 -24.19 -6.46
C MET A 1 -20.98 -22.81 -5.92
N LEU A 2 -20.01 -21.89 -5.94
CA LEU A 2 -20.25 -20.48 -5.63
C LEU A 2 -20.57 -19.79 -6.96
N ASP A 3 -21.86 -19.61 -7.25
CA ASP A 3 -22.40 -19.16 -8.54
C ASP A 3 -22.20 -17.66 -8.85
N LYS A 4 -21.30 -16.97 -8.14
CA LYS A 4 -20.91 -15.60 -8.47
C LYS A 4 -19.42 -15.41 -8.20
N PRO A 5 -18.61 -14.98 -9.19
CA PRO A 5 -17.25 -14.55 -8.91
C PRO A 5 -17.31 -13.41 -7.90
N MET A 6 -16.72 -13.62 -6.72
CA MET A 6 -16.72 -12.65 -5.64
C MET A 6 -15.99 -11.38 -6.14
N PRO A 7 -16.60 -10.18 -6.12
CA PRO A 7 -15.87 -8.98 -6.45
C PRO A 7 -14.74 -8.81 -5.43
N PHE A 8 -13.63 -8.27 -5.91
CA PHE A 8 -12.41 -8.05 -5.14
C PHE A 8 -12.58 -6.89 -4.13
N ASN A 9 -13.52 -7.07 -3.21
CA ASN A 9 -14.10 -6.08 -2.32
C ASN A 9 -13.10 -5.61 -1.27
N GLU A 10 -12.21 -6.49 -0.81
CA GLU A 10 -11.20 -6.19 0.20
C GLU A 10 -10.20 -5.14 -0.29
N ALA A 11 -9.74 -5.26 -1.53
CA ALA A 11 -8.82 -4.31 -2.13
C ALA A 11 -9.46 -2.94 -2.38
N LEU A 12 -10.73 -2.97 -2.79
CA LEU A 12 -11.53 -1.75 -2.93
C LEU A 12 -11.77 -1.09 -1.56
N ALA A 13 -12.09 -1.88 -0.54
CA ALA A 13 -12.29 -1.41 0.83
C ALA A 13 -11.00 -0.79 1.39
N LYS A 14 -9.86 -1.42 1.15
CA LYS A 14 -8.53 -0.90 1.52
C LYS A 14 -8.23 0.44 0.87
N LEU A 15 -8.36 0.56 -0.46
CA LEU A 15 -8.08 1.85 -1.09
C LEU A 15 -9.09 2.91 -0.64
N LYS A 16 -10.37 2.56 -0.49
CA LYS A 16 -11.41 3.48 -0.01
C LYS A 16 -11.09 4.04 1.38
N SER A 17 -10.58 3.21 2.30
CA SER A 17 -10.31 3.62 3.69
C SER A 17 -9.12 4.56 3.83
N ARG A 18 -8.20 4.60 2.86
CA ARG A 18 -7.05 5.52 2.88
C ARG A 18 -7.47 6.99 2.77
N ILE A 19 -6.82 7.88 3.49
CA ILE A 19 -7.16 9.31 3.55
C ILE A 19 -6.11 10.10 2.78
N PRO A 20 -6.50 10.97 1.83
CA PRO A 20 -5.57 11.91 1.21
C PRO A 20 -4.84 12.75 2.28
N THR A 21 -3.56 12.49 2.41
CA THR A 21 -2.69 13.12 3.41
C THR A 21 -1.54 13.79 2.67
N GLY A 22 -1.67 15.10 2.50
CA GLY A 22 -0.60 15.91 1.95
C GLY A 22 0.46 16.18 2.99
N SER A 23 1.71 16.24 2.56
CA SER A 23 2.85 16.63 3.39
C SER A 23 4.07 16.98 2.55
N SER A 24 4.95 17.80 3.12
CA SER A 24 6.29 18.09 2.58
C SER A 24 7.27 16.92 2.70
N PHE A 25 6.86 15.81 3.35
CA PHE A 25 7.71 14.66 3.61
C PHE A 25 8.23 14.00 2.34
N ASP A 26 9.55 13.75 2.33
CA ASP A 26 10.19 12.92 1.32
C ASP A 26 9.89 11.43 1.57
N SER A 27 10.36 10.56 0.67
CA SER A 27 10.13 9.12 0.78
C SER A 27 10.74 8.50 2.05
N LYS A 28 11.84 9.06 2.56
CA LYS A 28 12.54 8.57 3.75
C LYS A 28 11.76 8.94 5.02
N THR A 29 11.28 10.18 5.12
CA THR A 29 10.43 10.63 6.22
C THR A 29 9.12 9.84 6.24
N TRP A 30 8.49 9.61 5.09
CA TRP A 30 7.33 8.71 5.02
C TRP A 30 7.66 7.30 5.50
N ALA A 31 8.78 6.72 5.08
CA ALA A 31 9.20 5.36 5.47
C ALA A 31 9.52 5.20 6.97
N ALA A 32 9.91 6.29 7.65
CA ALA A 32 10.16 6.31 9.09
C ALA A 32 8.86 6.26 9.93
N LEU A 33 7.71 6.56 9.32
CA LEU A 33 6.41 6.43 9.99
C LEU A 33 6.04 4.95 10.18
N GLU A 34 5.37 4.68 11.31
CA GLU A 34 4.73 3.40 11.59
C GLU A 34 3.91 2.91 10.39
N ALA A 35 4.01 1.61 10.08
CA ALA A 35 3.33 1.00 8.93
C ALA A 35 1.82 1.30 8.92
N ASP A 36 1.18 1.28 10.09
CA ASP A 36 -0.24 1.62 10.23
C ASP A 36 -0.60 3.06 9.80
N VAL A 37 0.30 4.03 9.98
CA VAL A 37 0.10 5.43 9.54
C VAL A 37 0.13 5.47 8.03
N ARG A 38 1.18 4.87 7.43
CA ARG A 38 1.34 4.78 5.98
C ARG A 38 0.19 4.03 5.32
N GLU A 39 -0.30 2.96 5.97
CA GLU A 39 -1.39 2.15 5.45
C GLU A 39 -2.75 2.87 5.42
N ARG A 40 -2.92 3.89 6.28
CA ARG A 40 -4.10 4.76 6.28
C ARG A 40 -3.95 6.01 5.44
N ALA A 41 -2.73 6.44 5.16
CA ALA A 41 -2.48 7.58 4.30
C ALA A 41 -2.57 7.17 2.83
N PHE A 42 -3.25 7.98 2.03
CA PHE A 42 -3.01 8.05 0.60
C PHE A 42 -2.09 9.26 0.40
N PHE A 43 -0.82 9.00 0.12
CA PHE A 43 0.22 10.02 0.00
C PHE A 43 1.07 9.78 -1.24
N SER A 44 1.77 10.83 -1.64
CA SER A 44 2.98 10.77 -2.47
C SER A 44 4.01 11.65 -1.80
N ALA A 45 5.29 11.25 -1.87
CA ALA A 45 6.38 12.09 -1.37
C ALA A 45 6.28 13.51 -1.97
N THR A 46 6.53 14.51 -1.11
CA THR A 46 6.55 15.94 -1.40
C THR A 46 5.27 16.54 -2.00
N VAL A 47 4.12 15.87 -1.86
CA VAL A 47 2.82 16.41 -2.29
C VAL A 47 2.04 16.92 -1.09
N GLU A 48 1.93 18.24 -0.95
CA GLU A 48 1.18 18.90 0.13
C GLU A 48 -0.31 19.06 -0.19
N ASP A 49 -0.68 19.18 -1.47
CA ASP A 49 -2.07 19.38 -1.86
C ASP A 49 -2.91 18.10 -1.74
N ARG A 50 -3.83 18.13 -0.77
CA ARG A 50 -4.76 17.04 -0.50
C ARG A 50 -5.77 16.83 -1.62
N LEU A 51 -6.15 17.88 -2.33
CA LEU A 51 -7.13 17.79 -3.41
C LEU A 51 -6.55 17.01 -4.58
N THR A 52 -5.28 17.25 -4.93
CA THR A 52 -4.54 16.48 -5.92
C THR A 52 -4.43 15.01 -5.52
N LEU A 53 -4.04 14.72 -4.28
CA LEU A 53 -4.01 13.34 -3.76
C LEU A 53 -5.40 12.67 -3.82
N ALA A 54 -6.47 13.41 -3.51
CA ALA A 54 -7.84 12.90 -3.63
C ALA A 54 -8.22 12.59 -5.08
N ARG A 55 -7.76 13.40 -6.04
CA ARG A 55 -7.97 13.17 -7.48
C ARG A 55 -7.21 11.94 -7.97
N PHE A 56 -5.93 11.78 -7.61
CA PHE A 56 -5.15 10.57 -7.92
C PHE A 56 -5.81 9.33 -7.35
N LYS A 57 -6.19 9.36 -6.06
CA LYS A 57 -6.93 8.25 -5.41
C LYS A 57 -8.21 7.90 -6.17
N ARG A 58 -8.95 8.92 -6.63
CA ARG A 58 -10.20 8.72 -7.40
C ARG A 58 -9.96 8.04 -8.74
N LEU A 59 -8.89 8.36 -9.46
CA LEU A 59 -8.54 7.67 -10.70
C LEU A 59 -8.29 6.17 -10.45
N ILE A 60 -7.54 5.83 -9.40
CA ILE A 60 -7.28 4.42 -9.04
C ILE A 60 -8.57 3.73 -8.58
N LEU A 61 -9.43 4.41 -7.83
CA LEU A 61 -10.74 3.88 -7.46
C LEU A 61 -11.64 3.63 -8.68
N ASN A 62 -11.60 4.51 -9.69
CA ASN A 62 -12.34 4.32 -10.93
C ASN A 62 -11.86 3.08 -11.69
N PHE A 63 -10.54 2.86 -11.72
CA PHE A 63 -9.94 1.65 -12.27
C PHE A 63 -10.41 0.39 -11.53
N LEU A 64 -10.23 0.33 -10.20
CA LEU A 64 -10.60 -0.85 -9.40
C LEU A 64 -12.10 -1.17 -9.45
N LYS A 65 -12.96 -0.14 -9.48
CA LYS A 65 -14.42 -0.32 -9.60
C LYS A 65 -14.89 -0.61 -11.03
N ARG A 66 -14.03 -0.43 -12.04
CA ARG A 66 -14.40 -0.41 -13.45
C ARG A 66 -15.55 0.57 -13.74
N ASN A 67 -15.49 1.76 -13.11
CA ASN A 67 -16.52 2.78 -13.27
C ASN A 67 -16.60 3.21 -14.75
N ARG A 68 -17.82 3.44 -15.23
CA ARG A 68 -18.10 3.91 -16.59
C ARG A 68 -18.59 5.37 -16.59
N ASP A 69 -18.36 6.06 -17.70
CA ASP A 69 -18.98 7.35 -18.02
C ASP A 69 -20.40 7.15 -18.59
N ASP A 70 -21.04 8.25 -18.94
CA ASP A 70 -22.44 8.27 -19.39
C ASP A 70 -22.61 7.58 -20.77
N ASP A 71 -21.53 7.51 -21.55
CA ASP A 71 -21.44 6.78 -22.83
C ASP A 71 -21.13 5.28 -22.63
N GLY A 72 -21.00 4.83 -21.38
CA GLY A 72 -20.69 3.45 -21.04
C GLY A 72 -19.23 3.05 -21.20
N LYS A 73 -18.31 3.98 -21.50
CA LYS A 73 -16.86 3.72 -21.58
C LYS A 73 -16.24 3.75 -20.18
N LEU A 74 -15.18 2.96 -19.95
CA LEU A 74 -14.46 2.96 -18.67
C LEU A 74 -13.80 4.32 -18.42
N LYS A 75 -14.06 4.92 -17.24
CA LYS A 75 -13.44 6.19 -16.80
C LYS A 75 -11.92 6.08 -16.68
N VAL A 76 -11.40 4.91 -16.29
CA VAL A 76 -9.98 4.57 -16.32
C VAL A 76 -9.86 3.13 -16.79
N GLY A 77 -9.46 2.94 -18.05
CA GLY A 77 -9.37 1.61 -18.69
C GLY A 77 -8.14 0.79 -18.29
N GLY A 78 -7.10 1.44 -17.76
CA GLY A 78 -5.84 0.81 -17.39
C GLY A 78 -4.77 1.83 -17.05
N ILE A 79 -3.53 1.36 -16.85
CA ILE A 79 -2.40 2.21 -16.42
C ILE A 79 -2.13 3.38 -17.36
N ALA A 80 -2.26 3.19 -18.67
CA ALA A 80 -2.00 4.26 -19.65
C ALA A 80 -3.01 5.42 -19.52
N GLU A 81 -4.29 5.11 -19.27
CA GLU A 81 -5.31 6.15 -19.02
C GLU A 81 -5.07 6.84 -17.67
N TYR A 82 -4.71 6.07 -16.64
CA TYR A 82 -4.36 6.65 -15.35
C TYR A 82 -3.20 7.65 -15.49
N VAL A 83 -2.11 7.24 -16.15
CA VAL A 83 -0.91 8.08 -16.31
C VAL A 83 -1.28 9.38 -17.02
N ARG A 84 -1.98 9.31 -18.16
CA ARG A 84 -2.40 10.51 -18.90
C ARG A 84 -3.19 11.48 -18.03
N GLU A 85 -4.20 11.00 -17.32
CA GLU A 85 -5.06 11.85 -16.50
C GLU A 85 -4.33 12.39 -15.26
N ALA A 86 -3.43 11.60 -14.67
CA ALA A 86 -2.64 12.02 -13.52
C ALA A 86 -1.58 13.06 -13.89
N VAL A 87 -0.93 12.93 -15.05
CA VAL A 87 0.02 13.94 -15.58
C VAL A 87 -0.70 15.26 -15.82
N LYS A 88 -1.86 15.26 -16.50
CA LYS A 88 -2.68 16.47 -16.68
C LYS A 88 -3.05 17.15 -15.36
N ILE A 89 -3.37 16.37 -14.32
CA ILE A 89 -3.62 16.92 -12.99
C ILE A 89 -2.34 17.53 -12.41
N ALA A 90 -1.19 16.85 -12.52
CA ALA A 90 0.08 17.36 -12.02
C ALA A 90 0.48 18.69 -12.68
N GLU A 91 0.41 18.76 -14.01
CA GLU A 91 0.70 19.98 -14.79
C GLU A 91 -0.26 21.12 -14.40
N LYS A 92 -1.57 20.85 -14.39
CA LYS A 92 -2.58 21.86 -14.05
C LYS A 92 -2.42 22.45 -12.65
N GLU A 93 -1.99 21.62 -11.70
CA GLU A 93 -1.80 22.03 -10.30
C GLU A 93 -0.37 22.55 -10.04
N GLY A 94 0.45 22.69 -11.09
CA GLY A 94 1.82 23.21 -10.99
C GLY A 94 2.77 22.31 -10.20
N LEU A 95 2.51 21.00 -10.16
CA LEU A 95 3.34 20.02 -9.48
C LEU A 95 4.51 19.60 -10.38
N GLY A 96 5.64 19.23 -9.76
CA GLY A 96 6.83 18.78 -10.46
C GLY A 96 8.07 19.58 -10.08
N LYS A 97 9.17 19.42 -10.82
CA LYS A 97 10.40 20.16 -10.56
C LYS A 97 10.28 21.63 -10.95
N ILE A 98 10.68 22.50 -10.03
CA ILE A 98 10.73 23.95 -10.26
C ILE A 98 11.71 24.26 -11.39
N GLY A 99 11.31 25.12 -12.33
CA GLY A 99 12.17 25.60 -13.41
C GLY A 99 12.30 24.64 -14.60
N VAL A 100 11.59 23.50 -14.60
CA VAL A 100 11.51 22.57 -15.74
C VAL A 100 10.18 22.79 -16.47
N PRO A 101 10.19 23.29 -17.72
CA PRO A 101 8.99 23.37 -18.57
C PRO A 101 8.33 22.01 -18.78
N ASP A 102 7.01 21.98 -18.97
CA ASP A 102 6.24 20.73 -19.10
C ASP A 102 6.69 19.88 -20.31
N ASP A 103 7.07 20.51 -21.42
CA ASP A 103 7.58 19.85 -22.62
C ASP A 103 9.03 19.34 -22.50
N MET A 104 9.70 19.64 -21.39
CA MET A 104 11.07 19.22 -21.07
C MET A 104 11.15 18.22 -19.91
N VAL A 105 10.01 17.72 -19.42
CA VAL A 105 9.99 16.71 -18.35
C VAL A 105 10.61 15.40 -18.83
N ASP A 106 11.65 14.94 -18.13
CA ASP A 106 12.20 13.59 -18.32
C ASP A 106 11.18 12.55 -17.83
N GLN A 107 10.64 11.79 -18.78
CA GLN A 107 9.61 10.79 -18.52
C GLN A 107 10.13 9.59 -17.68
N ASN A 108 11.45 9.45 -17.54
CA ASN A 108 12.10 8.44 -16.70
C ASN A 108 12.52 8.97 -15.32
N ASP A 109 12.19 10.22 -14.99
CA ASP A 109 12.52 10.81 -13.70
C ASP A 109 11.47 10.47 -12.63
N ILE A 110 11.78 9.51 -11.76
CA ILE A 110 10.88 9.08 -10.68
C ILE A 110 10.64 10.13 -9.58
N THR A 111 11.34 11.27 -9.64
CA THR A 111 11.18 12.38 -8.69
C THR A 111 10.27 13.48 -9.20
N ASP A 112 10.04 13.59 -10.51
CA ASP A 112 9.08 14.55 -11.06
C ASP A 112 7.67 13.93 -11.15
N LEU A 113 6.68 14.59 -10.55
CA LEU A 113 5.28 14.13 -10.58
C LEU A 113 4.64 14.20 -11.97
N ARG A 114 5.21 14.94 -12.91
CA ARG A 114 4.73 15.00 -14.29
C ARG A 114 5.27 13.85 -15.13
N SER A 115 6.24 13.08 -14.63
CA SER A 115 6.84 11.99 -15.40
C SER A 115 5.95 10.75 -15.44
N GLU A 116 5.96 10.07 -16.58
CA GLU A 116 5.30 8.78 -16.76
C GLU A 116 5.75 7.75 -15.72
N ILE A 117 7.05 7.59 -15.48
CA ILE A 117 7.55 6.55 -14.57
C ILE A 117 7.10 6.79 -13.12
N ARG A 118 7.00 8.06 -12.70
CA ARG A 118 6.50 8.40 -11.37
C ARG A 118 5.01 8.08 -11.24
N GLN A 119 4.21 8.44 -12.24
CA GLN A 119 2.78 8.12 -12.22
C GLN A 119 2.52 6.61 -12.27
N ARG A 120 3.31 5.86 -13.06
CA ARG A 120 3.27 4.39 -13.04
C ARG A 120 3.61 3.81 -11.68
N LEU A 121 4.63 4.34 -11.00
CA LEU A 121 4.97 3.92 -9.64
C LEU A 121 3.79 4.12 -8.69
N ILE A 122 3.13 5.29 -8.70
CA ILE A 122 1.99 5.59 -7.82
C ILE A 122 0.84 4.62 -8.09
N PHE A 123 0.51 4.40 -9.37
CA PHE A 123 -0.55 3.48 -9.78
C PHE A 123 -0.25 2.05 -9.34
N ASN A 124 0.88 1.49 -9.79
CA ASN A 124 1.28 0.12 -9.52
C ASN A 124 1.37 -0.12 -8.02
N THR A 125 1.95 0.83 -7.27
CA THR A 125 2.08 0.69 -5.83
C THR A 125 0.71 0.52 -5.17
N ASN A 126 -0.21 1.45 -5.44
CA ASN A 126 -1.52 1.43 -4.79
C ASN A 126 -2.39 0.27 -5.25
N VAL A 127 -2.34 -0.08 -6.54
CA VAL A 127 -3.07 -1.23 -7.08
C VAL A 127 -2.52 -2.52 -6.47
N SER A 128 -1.23 -2.81 -6.61
CA SER A 128 -0.62 -4.07 -6.14
C SER A 128 -0.76 -4.25 -4.63
N THR A 129 -0.52 -3.22 -3.80
CA THR A 129 -0.73 -3.34 -2.35
C THR A 129 -2.22 -3.52 -2.00
N SER A 130 -3.14 -2.92 -2.76
CA SER A 130 -4.57 -3.20 -2.61
C SER A 130 -4.89 -4.66 -2.95
N TYR A 131 -4.33 -5.17 -4.04
CA TYR A 131 -4.51 -6.57 -4.44
C TYR A 131 -3.92 -7.56 -3.44
N GLY A 132 -2.66 -7.39 -3.08
CA GLY A 132 -2.01 -8.29 -2.12
C GLY A 132 -2.71 -8.34 -0.78
N PHE A 133 -3.23 -7.21 -0.27
CA PHE A 133 -4.05 -7.22 0.94
C PHE A 133 -5.34 -8.04 0.78
N GLY A 134 -6.03 -7.92 -0.35
CA GLY A 134 -7.27 -8.65 -0.59
C GLY A 134 -7.01 -10.15 -0.63
N SER A 135 -6.03 -10.59 -1.43
CA SER A 135 -5.62 -11.99 -1.52
C SER A 135 -5.18 -12.54 -0.16
N TRP A 136 -4.36 -11.78 0.58
CA TRP A 136 -3.94 -12.18 1.91
C TRP A 136 -5.11 -12.27 2.90
N ARG A 137 -6.05 -11.32 2.89
CA ARG A 137 -7.22 -11.38 3.78
C ARG A 137 -8.07 -12.62 3.52
N GLN A 138 -8.28 -12.97 2.26
CA GLN A 138 -9.00 -14.19 1.89
C GLN A 138 -8.20 -15.44 2.25
N GLY A 139 -6.88 -15.42 2.03
CA GLY A 139 -5.97 -16.51 2.41
C GLY A 139 -5.83 -16.73 3.92
N MET A 140 -6.21 -15.76 4.74
CA MET A 140 -6.26 -15.85 6.21
C MET A 140 -7.61 -16.34 6.74
N GLU A 141 -8.62 -16.56 5.88
CA GLU A 141 -9.89 -17.16 6.29
C GLU A 141 -9.64 -18.57 6.87
N PRO A 142 -10.27 -18.97 7.99
CA PRO A 142 -9.94 -20.21 8.69
C PRO A 142 -9.87 -21.47 7.81
N SER A 143 -10.84 -21.70 6.92
CA SER A 143 -10.85 -22.89 6.06
C SER A 143 -9.77 -22.83 4.97
N VAL A 144 -9.53 -21.66 4.38
CA VAL A 144 -8.47 -21.45 3.39
C VAL A 144 -7.09 -21.58 4.04
N LEU A 145 -6.89 -20.96 5.20
CA LEU A 145 -5.63 -21.02 5.95
C LEU A 145 -5.33 -22.44 6.44
N ALA A 146 -6.36 -23.23 6.77
CA ALA A 146 -6.19 -24.63 7.12
C ALA A 146 -5.71 -25.47 5.92
N ALA A 147 -6.19 -25.18 4.71
CA ALA A 147 -5.81 -25.88 3.48
C ALA A 147 -4.46 -25.39 2.90
N TYR A 148 -4.19 -24.08 2.99
CA TYR A 148 -3.01 -23.42 2.45
C TYR A 148 -2.35 -22.57 3.54
N PRO A 149 -1.60 -23.19 4.47
CA PRO A 149 -1.08 -22.51 5.65
C PRO A 149 0.15 -21.62 5.38
N ALA A 150 0.78 -21.78 4.20
CA ALA A 150 2.05 -21.16 3.88
C ALA A 150 2.04 -20.42 2.54
N HIS A 151 3.05 -19.57 2.37
CA HIS A 151 3.35 -18.84 1.15
C HIS A 151 4.78 -19.15 0.71
N ARG A 152 4.96 -19.32 -0.61
CA ARG A 152 6.26 -19.37 -1.26
C ARG A 152 6.59 -17.99 -1.83
N VAL A 153 7.81 -17.52 -1.60
CA VAL A 153 8.31 -16.29 -2.22
C VAL A 153 8.56 -16.54 -3.70
N VAL A 154 7.96 -15.72 -4.56
CA VAL A 154 8.17 -15.77 -6.01
C VAL A 154 8.52 -14.41 -6.59
N ARG A 155 9.26 -14.41 -7.70
CA ARG A 155 9.64 -13.21 -8.44
C ARG A 155 8.84 -13.11 -9.73
N ASN A 156 8.14 -12.00 -9.88
CA ASN A 156 7.63 -11.56 -11.16
C ASN A 156 8.78 -10.98 -12.02
N PRO A 157 8.79 -11.20 -13.34
CA PRO A 157 9.81 -10.61 -14.21
C PRO A 157 9.70 -9.06 -14.23
N GLY A 158 10.84 -8.37 -14.35
CA GLY A 158 10.88 -6.92 -14.58
C GLY A 158 11.63 -6.09 -13.54
N ALA A 159 12.16 -6.69 -12.47
CA ALA A 159 13.06 -5.97 -11.56
C ALA A 159 14.36 -5.58 -12.29
N VAL A 160 14.65 -4.28 -12.38
CA VAL A 160 15.89 -3.75 -12.97
C VAL A 160 17.08 -3.97 -12.03
N ASP A 161 16.89 -3.69 -10.74
CA ASP A 161 17.88 -3.89 -9.68
C ASP A 161 17.24 -4.70 -8.53
N PRO A 162 17.32 -6.05 -8.59
CA PRO A 162 16.67 -6.90 -7.60
C PRO A 162 17.39 -6.81 -6.25
N ARG A 163 16.61 -6.58 -5.19
CA ARG A 163 17.14 -6.45 -3.82
C ARG A 163 17.82 -7.75 -3.38
N PRO A 164 19.07 -7.71 -2.87
CA PRO A 164 19.77 -8.92 -2.42
C PRO A 164 18.98 -9.74 -1.39
N ARG A 165 18.29 -9.05 -0.47
CA ARG A 165 17.42 -9.70 0.53
C ARG A 165 16.33 -10.54 -0.12
N HIS A 166 15.68 -10.01 -1.16
CA HIS A 166 14.62 -10.74 -1.85
C HIS A 166 15.18 -11.89 -2.68
N VAL A 167 16.33 -11.69 -3.34
CA VAL A 167 17.01 -12.74 -4.12
C VAL A 167 17.36 -13.94 -3.24
N ALA A 168 17.89 -13.69 -2.04
CA ALA A 168 18.27 -14.74 -1.11
C ALA A 168 17.08 -15.58 -0.59
N GLU A 169 15.86 -15.04 -0.70
CA GLU A 169 14.64 -15.67 -0.19
C GLU A 169 13.73 -16.23 -1.29
N GLU A 170 14.14 -16.16 -2.56
CA GLU A 170 13.36 -16.72 -3.66
C GLU A 170 13.16 -18.23 -3.49
N GLY A 171 11.91 -18.67 -3.62
CA GLY A 171 11.52 -20.06 -3.39
C GLY A 171 11.37 -20.45 -1.91
N THR A 172 11.76 -19.58 -0.97
CA THR A 172 11.56 -19.84 0.46
C THR A 172 10.08 -19.97 0.77
N VAL A 173 9.72 -21.02 1.54
CA VAL A 173 8.37 -21.24 2.04
C VAL A 173 8.29 -20.88 3.52
N ARG A 174 7.30 -20.07 3.90
CA ARG A 174 7.01 -19.68 5.29
C ARG A 174 5.52 -19.68 5.56
N LEU A 175 5.13 -19.91 6.82
CA LEU A 175 3.74 -19.80 7.26
C LEU A 175 3.21 -18.39 7.00
N LYS A 176 1.96 -18.25 6.53
CA LYS A 176 1.32 -16.93 6.30
C LYS A 176 1.25 -16.06 7.55
N THR A 177 1.35 -16.69 8.72
CA THR A 177 1.33 -16.05 10.05
C THR A 177 2.71 -15.62 10.56
N ASP A 178 3.79 -15.88 9.82
CA ASP A 178 5.15 -15.46 10.19
C ASP A 178 5.35 -13.95 9.94
N GLU A 179 4.83 -13.12 10.85
CA GLU A 179 4.92 -11.66 10.76
C GLU A 179 6.37 -11.15 10.78
N ALA A 180 7.25 -11.84 11.51
CA ALA A 180 8.66 -11.47 11.59
C ALA A 180 9.33 -11.61 10.21
N PHE A 181 9.01 -12.67 9.48
CA PHE A 181 9.44 -12.83 8.11
C PHE A 181 8.72 -11.89 7.14
N TRP A 182 7.39 -11.91 7.09
CA TRP A 182 6.65 -11.19 6.04
C TRP A 182 6.69 -9.68 6.22
N ALA A 183 6.29 -9.14 7.38
CA ALA A 183 6.31 -7.70 7.63
C ALA A 183 7.70 -7.20 8.04
N GLY A 184 8.41 -7.97 8.88
CA GLY A 184 9.67 -7.54 9.51
C GLY A 184 10.92 -7.73 8.65
N TRP A 185 10.94 -8.71 7.74
CA TRP A 185 12.12 -9.00 6.91
C TRP A 185 11.86 -8.71 5.44
N MET A 186 10.83 -9.33 4.84
CA MET A 186 10.52 -9.21 3.42
C MET A 186 9.95 -7.85 3.06
N ASN A 187 9.13 -7.25 3.94
CA ASN A 187 8.48 -5.96 3.70
C ASN A 187 9.04 -4.81 4.58
N ASP A 188 10.26 -4.95 5.09
CA ASP A 188 10.92 -3.96 5.93
C ASP A 188 11.11 -2.60 5.21
N SER A 189 10.86 -1.49 5.90
CA SER A 189 11.04 -0.16 5.34
C SER A 189 12.51 0.17 5.04
N ALA A 190 13.47 -0.47 5.71
CA ALA A 190 14.90 -0.30 5.44
C ALA A 190 15.30 -0.70 4.01
N ILE A 191 14.53 -1.57 3.36
CA ILE A 191 14.71 -1.96 1.96
C ILE A 191 13.65 -1.34 1.04
N GLY A 192 12.90 -0.34 1.50
CA GLY A 192 11.81 0.28 0.75
C GLY A 192 10.48 -0.48 0.78
N GLY A 193 10.29 -1.35 1.78
CA GLY A 193 9.05 -2.04 2.10
C GLY A 193 8.06 -1.21 2.93
N PHE A 194 6.86 -1.78 3.13
CA PHE A 194 5.70 -1.13 3.73
C PHE A 194 5.43 -1.53 5.19
N GLY A 195 6.15 -2.53 5.72
CA GLY A 195 6.01 -3.04 7.09
C GLY A 195 4.71 -3.81 7.31
N VAL A 196 4.23 -4.53 6.29
CA VAL A 196 2.97 -5.30 6.32
C VAL A 196 3.19 -6.71 5.79
N SER A 197 2.36 -7.65 6.24
CA SER A 197 2.52 -9.08 5.94
C SER A 197 1.89 -9.55 4.62
N TRP A 198 1.54 -8.63 3.74
CA TRP A 198 0.97 -8.94 2.42
C TRP A 198 1.73 -8.22 1.31
N PRO A 199 1.71 -8.75 0.08
CA PRO A 199 2.37 -8.11 -1.05
C PRO A 199 1.72 -6.77 -1.44
N GLN A 200 2.43 -5.90 -2.16
CA GLN A 200 3.80 -6.08 -2.61
C GLN A 200 4.84 -5.84 -1.49
N PHE A 201 6.06 -6.34 -1.67
CA PHE A 201 7.14 -6.28 -0.67
C PHE A 201 8.09 -5.09 -0.87
N GLY A 202 7.52 -3.95 -1.24
CA GLY A 202 8.24 -2.70 -1.48
C GLY A 202 8.10 -2.16 -2.90
N PHE A 203 8.41 -0.88 -3.07
CA PHE A 203 8.33 -0.18 -4.35
C PHE A 203 9.16 -0.89 -5.42
N ASN A 204 8.54 -1.21 -6.57
CA ASN A 204 9.20 -1.92 -7.68
C ASN A 204 9.98 -3.17 -7.23
N SER A 205 9.49 -3.92 -6.24
CA SER A 205 10.15 -5.15 -5.76
C SER A 205 10.01 -6.33 -6.70
N TYR A 206 8.88 -6.39 -7.42
CA TYR A 206 8.49 -7.54 -8.24
C TYR A 206 8.49 -8.86 -7.47
N ILE A 207 8.36 -8.82 -6.14
CA ILE A 207 8.15 -10.01 -5.32
C ILE A 207 6.66 -10.17 -5.06
N ASP A 208 6.21 -11.41 -5.21
CA ASP A 208 4.88 -11.86 -4.91
C ASP A 208 4.93 -13.17 -4.10
N VAL A 209 3.76 -13.74 -3.81
CA VAL A 209 3.64 -15.02 -3.13
C VAL A 209 2.71 -15.97 -3.85
N GLU A 210 2.99 -17.25 -3.70
CA GLU A 210 2.11 -18.34 -4.10
C GLU A 210 1.65 -19.13 -2.89
N ASP A 211 0.38 -19.56 -2.88
CA ASP A 211 -0.13 -20.45 -1.84
C ASP A 211 0.58 -21.80 -1.88
N VAL A 212 0.98 -22.27 -0.71
CA VAL A 212 1.54 -23.62 -0.50
C VAL A 212 0.53 -24.42 0.31
N ASP A 213 0.15 -25.58 -0.23
CA ASP A 213 -0.80 -26.47 0.42
C ASP A 213 -0.20 -27.09 1.70
N ARG A 214 -1.10 -27.62 2.54
CA ARG A 214 -0.73 -28.23 3.81
C ARG A 214 0.27 -29.38 3.64
N ASP A 215 0.05 -30.26 2.67
CA ASP A 215 0.88 -31.46 2.51
C ASP A 215 2.32 -31.08 2.15
N GLU A 216 2.51 -30.09 1.27
CA GLU A 216 3.82 -29.54 0.96
C GLU A 216 4.43 -28.83 2.19
N ALA A 217 3.67 -27.99 2.88
CA ALA A 217 4.14 -27.29 4.07
C ALA A 217 4.62 -28.25 5.17
N GLU A 218 3.90 -29.35 5.39
CA GLU A 218 4.26 -30.40 6.34
C GLU A 218 5.53 -31.16 5.90
N LYS A 219 5.65 -31.50 4.60
CA LYS A 219 6.87 -32.12 4.04
C LYS A 219 8.10 -31.22 4.21
N LEU A 220 7.91 -29.91 4.17
CA LEU A 220 8.96 -28.91 4.42
C LEU A 220 9.23 -28.67 5.92
N GLY A 221 8.53 -29.38 6.81
CA GLY A 221 8.74 -29.32 8.26
C GLY A 221 8.10 -28.12 8.96
N LEU A 222 7.15 -27.44 8.33
CA LEU A 222 6.43 -26.33 8.95
C LEU A 222 5.40 -26.84 9.98
N VAL A 223 5.32 -26.15 11.13
CA VAL A 223 4.38 -26.51 12.21
C VAL A 223 2.98 -25.94 11.92
N VAL A 224 2.28 -26.57 10.99
CA VAL A 224 1.01 -26.07 10.42
C VAL A 224 -0.19 -26.14 11.37
N ASP A 225 -0.21 -27.05 12.35
CA ASP A 225 -1.34 -27.18 13.28
C ASP A 225 -1.44 -26.04 14.30
N SER A 226 -0.33 -25.31 14.47
CA SER A 226 -0.29 -24.09 15.26
C SER A 226 -0.87 -22.88 14.50
N VAL A 227 -1.11 -23.01 13.20
CA VAL A 227 -1.61 -21.93 12.35
C VAL A 227 -3.09 -21.74 12.60
N ARG A 228 -3.39 -20.66 13.29
CA ARG A 228 -4.75 -20.13 13.42
C ARG A 228 -4.70 -18.66 13.03
N GLU A 229 -5.78 -18.13 12.46
CA GLU A 229 -5.94 -16.67 12.47
C GLU A 229 -6.00 -16.27 13.94
N ASN A 230 -4.89 -15.76 14.45
CA ASN A 230 -4.77 -15.46 15.86
C ASN A 230 -5.73 -14.29 16.12
N SER A 231 -6.91 -14.54 16.69
CA SER A 231 -7.98 -13.54 16.78
C SER A 231 -7.58 -12.30 17.58
N ALA A 232 -6.58 -12.43 18.47
CA ALA A 232 -5.90 -11.33 19.15
C ALA A 232 -4.98 -10.52 18.21
N THR A 233 -4.30 -11.17 17.25
CA THR A 233 -3.52 -10.53 16.18
C THR A 233 -4.43 -9.96 15.10
N ALA A 234 -5.55 -10.60 14.75
CA ALA A 234 -6.58 -10.04 13.88
C ALA A 234 -7.28 -8.82 14.51
N LYS A 235 -7.54 -8.83 15.83
CA LYS A 235 -8.00 -7.65 16.59
C LYS A 235 -6.92 -6.56 16.73
N LYS A 236 -5.63 -6.93 16.80
CA LYS A 236 -4.49 -6.00 16.80
C LYS A 236 -4.07 -5.52 15.41
N ARG A 237 -4.46 -6.20 14.32
CA ARG A 237 -4.21 -5.82 12.92
C ARG A 237 -5.05 -4.57 12.63
N ARG A 238 -4.48 -3.43 13.00
CA ARG A 238 -5.03 -2.06 13.02
C ARG A 238 -5.37 -1.50 11.65
N TYR A 239 -5.14 -2.23 10.57
CA TYR A 239 -5.21 -1.74 9.20
C TYR A 239 -6.63 -1.31 8.76
N LEU A 240 -7.68 -1.69 9.50
CA LEU A 240 -9.06 -1.17 9.32
C LEU A 240 -9.71 -0.56 10.57
N ASN A 241 -9.07 -0.58 11.74
CA ASN A 241 -9.70 -0.06 12.97
C ASN A 241 -9.47 1.45 13.10
N TRP A 242 -10.41 2.26 12.62
CA TRP A 242 -10.38 3.72 12.70
C TRP A 242 -10.11 4.31 14.10
N LYS A 243 -10.32 3.56 15.20
CA LYS A 243 -10.14 4.03 16.58
C LYS A 243 -8.70 3.91 17.14
N SER A 244 -7.75 3.31 16.43
CA SER A 244 -6.42 3.04 17.01
C SER A 244 -5.48 4.25 16.98
N ARG A 245 -4.83 4.51 18.13
CA ARG A 245 -3.70 5.44 18.28
C ARG A 245 -2.43 4.83 17.70
N LEU A 246 -1.71 5.60 16.88
CA LEU A 246 -0.49 5.24 16.18
C LEU A 246 0.70 5.95 16.83
N SER A 247 1.81 5.26 17.06
CA SER A 247 3.00 5.89 17.67
C SER A 247 3.66 6.87 16.69
N ILE A 248 4.16 7.98 17.20
CA ILE A 248 5.02 8.93 16.46
C ILE A 248 6.29 9.23 17.25
N ARG A 249 6.64 8.38 18.22
CA ARG A 249 7.76 8.60 19.17
C ARG A 249 9.13 8.55 18.51
N THR A 250 9.22 7.93 17.34
CA THR A 250 10.44 7.79 16.54
C THR A 250 10.70 9.00 15.63
N LEU A 251 9.74 9.93 15.53
CA LEU A 251 9.87 11.12 14.69
C LEU A 251 10.59 12.25 15.44
N GLU A 252 11.35 13.04 14.69
CA GLU A 252 11.92 14.28 15.20
C GLU A 252 10.82 15.31 15.49
N LYS A 253 11.11 16.25 16.39
CA LYS A 253 10.13 17.28 16.80
C LYS A 253 9.58 18.08 15.61
N LEU A 254 10.46 18.44 14.67
CA LEU A 254 10.06 19.19 13.47
C LEU A 254 9.05 18.41 12.61
N ASP A 255 9.26 17.11 12.44
CA ASP A 255 8.34 16.25 11.69
C ASP A 255 7.02 16.04 12.43
N ILE A 256 7.06 15.96 13.76
CA ILE A 256 5.84 15.91 14.58
C ILE A 256 5.02 17.20 14.42
N ASP A 257 5.68 18.36 14.42
CA ASP A 257 4.99 19.65 14.31
C ASP A 257 4.44 19.88 12.89
N ARG A 258 5.16 19.45 11.84
CA ARG A 258 4.63 19.38 10.47
C ARG A 258 3.42 18.44 10.36
N LEU A 259 3.53 17.23 10.91
CA LEU A 259 2.45 16.24 10.88
C LEU A 259 1.20 16.76 11.61
N LYS A 260 1.36 17.52 12.70
CA LYS A 260 0.24 18.17 13.41
C LYS A 260 -0.45 19.21 12.54
N ALA A 261 0.31 20.05 11.84
CA ALA A 261 -0.24 21.04 10.92
C ALA A 261 -0.97 20.35 9.75
N ASP A 262 -0.33 19.36 9.12
CA ASP A 262 -0.86 18.64 7.96
C ASP A 262 -2.13 17.82 8.30
N LEU A 263 -2.25 17.35 9.54
CA LEU A 263 -3.39 16.56 10.03
C LEU A 263 -4.34 17.35 10.94
N GLU A 264 -4.25 18.67 10.96
CA GLU A 264 -5.16 19.52 11.72
C GLU A 264 -6.63 19.21 11.35
N GLY A 265 -7.50 19.09 12.36
CA GLY A 265 -8.91 18.73 12.19
C GLY A 265 -9.17 17.28 11.74
N LEU A 266 -8.14 16.50 11.44
CA LEU A 266 -8.26 15.12 10.95
C LEU A 266 -7.62 14.09 11.88
N ALA A 267 -6.81 14.53 12.83
CA ALA A 267 -6.19 13.66 13.80
C ALA A 267 -6.13 14.29 15.19
N LYS A 268 -6.20 13.44 16.23
CA LYS A 268 -5.91 13.81 17.61
C LYS A 268 -4.52 13.32 17.98
N PHE A 269 -3.68 14.25 18.42
CA PHE A 269 -2.34 13.98 18.92
C PHE A 269 -2.35 13.91 20.45
N SER A 270 -1.74 12.87 21.02
CA SER A 270 -1.63 12.72 22.48
C SER A 270 -0.49 11.79 22.84
N ASN A 271 0.37 12.17 23.80
CA ASN A 271 1.39 11.31 24.42
C ASN A 271 2.28 10.54 23.43
N GLY A 272 2.81 11.23 22.42
CA GLY A 272 3.65 10.62 21.38
C GLY A 272 2.88 9.66 20.46
N SER A 273 1.57 9.86 20.33
CA SER A 273 0.73 9.12 19.39
C SER A 273 -0.22 10.03 18.62
N VAL A 274 -0.59 9.61 17.42
CA VAL A 274 -1.58 10.24 16.55
C VAL A 274 -2.73 9.27 16.29
N ARG A 275 -3.97 9.74 16.38
CA ARG A 275 -5.15 8.98 15.99
C ARG A 275 -5.91 9.76 14.94
N ILE A 276 -6.07 9.17 13.76
CA ILE A 276 -6.90 9.74 12.72
C ILE A 276 -8.38 9.68 13.14
N LEU A 277 -9.09 10.79 13.05
CA LEU A 277 -10.50 10.96 13.41
C LEU A 277 -11.39 10.24 12.40
N SER A 278 -12.50 9.66 12.84
CA SER A 278 -13.55 9.14 11.95
C SER A 278 -14.26 10.27 11.20
N LYS A 279 -15.15 9.94 10.26
CA LYS A 279 -15.93 10.97 9.55
C LYS A 279 -16.86 11.72 10.52
N GLU A 280 -17.44 10.99 11.48
CA GLU A 280 -18.35 11.50 12.51
C GLU A 280 -17.63 12.37 13.56
N GLU A 281 -16.33 12.18 13.74
CA GLU A 281 -15.51 12.96 14.68
C GLU A 281 -14.91 14.25 14.05
N ARG A 282 -15.07 14.46 12.74
CA ARG A 282 -14.55 15.62 12.00
C ARG A 282 -15.59 16.73 11.78
N THR A 283 -16.87 16.42 12.04
CA THR A 283 -17.99 17.37 12.09
C THR A 283 -18.13 17.94 13.48
#